data_AF-A0A1M5MX07-F1
#
_entry.id   AF-A0A1M5MX07-F1
#
_cell.length_a   1.000
_cell.length_b   1.000
_cell.length_c   1.000
_cell.angle_alpha   90.00
_cell.angle_beta   90.00
_cell.angle_gamma   90.00
#
_symmetry.space_group_name_H-M   'P 1'
#
loop_
_entity.id
_entity.type
_entity.pdbx_description
1 polymer ?
#
loop_
_entity_poly.entity_id
_entity_poly.type
_entity_poly.pdbx_seq_one_letter_code
_entity_poly.pdbx_strand_id
1 'polypeptide(L)'
;MAYNGLTASAVALVIVASPMFAAEQEAIDGCIDQLRVVGGPDGQSGEVLSSEFSEAATLVMLRDLGGTTWRCLAYSDGTVAELSIESAMDDGGGAMAGSSDRVQVRFDAGTSGTELSDTLAPGASRQYVIGAAAEQDLHARVAADGPTLDYQIFNPDGSFLLERTGGDLEYRGQLWQSGDHVIEVINRTGSEQSYNLIIGIE
;
A
#
# COMPACT_ATOMS: atom_id res chain seq x y z
N MET A 1 16.21 38.10 60.84
CA MET A 1 15.51 36.83 61.14
C MET A 1 14.03 37.05 60.79
N ALA A 2 13.65 36.75 59.52
CA ALA A 2 12.77 35.64 59.10
C ALA A 2 11.29 35.88 59.49
N TYR A 3 10.44 36.48 58.64
CA TYR A 3 9.77 36.09 57.38
C TYR A 3 8.31 35.59 57.57
N ASN A 4 7.41 36.26 56.82
CA ASN A 4 5.94 36.18 56.78
C ASN A 4 5.37 34.78 56.50
N GLY A 5 4.20 34.48 57.08
CA GLY A 5 3.34 33.36 56.69
C GLY A 5 2.13 33.86 55.89
N LEU A 6 2.13 33.60 54.57
CA LEU A 6 0.93 33.65 53.73
C LEU A 6 0.45 32.21 53.51
N THR A 7 -0.76 31.90 53.94
CA THR A 7 -1.43 30.62 53.65
C THR A 7 -2.00 30.66 52.23
N ALA A 8 -1.47 29.84 51.33
CA ALA A 8 -2.03 29.62 49.99
C ALA A 8 -2.98 28.41 50.02
N SER A 9 -4.26 28.64 49.75
CA SER A 9 -5.22 27.57 49.46
C SER A 9 -4.92 26.97 48.08
N ALA A 10 -4.61 25.67 48.03
CA ALA A 10 -4.51 24.92 46.79
C ALA A 10 -5.91 24.57 46.28
N VAL A 11 -6.29 25.09 45.12
CA VAL A 11 -7.45 24.62 44.35
C VAL A 11 -6.99 23.41 43.54
N ALA A 12 -7.51 22.22 43.86
CA ALA A 12 -7.30 21.03 43.06
C ALA A 12 -8.24 21.06 41.84
N LEU A 13 -7.67 21.33 40.66
CA LEU A 13 -8.39 21.23 39.39
C LEU A 13 -8.41 19.75 38.98
N VAL A 14 -9.57 19.09 39.10
CA VAL A 14 -9.78 17.74 38.57
C VAL A 14 -10.12 17.88 37.08
N ILE A 15 -9.17 17.56 36.20
CA ILE A 15 -9.42 17.45 34.75
C ILE A 15 -10.09 16.09 34.53
N VAL A 16 -11.38 16.10 34.24
CA VAL A 16 -12.11 14.89 33.83
C VAL A 16 -11.76 14.64 32.36
N ALA A 17 -11.02 13.58 32.07
CA ALA A 17 -10.79 13.14 30.69
C ALA A 17 -12.13 12.70 30.09
N SER A 18 -12.60 13.40 29.05
CA SER A 18 -13.83 13.02 28.34
C SER A 18 -13.62 11.67 27.65
N PRO A 19 -14.62 10.77 27.64
CA PRO A 19 -14.51 9.44 27.01
C PRO A 19 -14.21 9.50 25.51
N MET A 20 -14.55 10.62 24.86
CA MET A 20 -14.22 10.90 23.46
C MET A 20 -12.71 10.88 23.19
N PHE A 21 -11.89 11.41 24.13
CA PHE A 21 -10.43 11.39 23.99
C PHE A 21 -9.83 10.00 24.17
N ALA A 22 -10.48 9.13 24.95
CA ALA A 22 -10.01 7.77 25.16
C ALA A 22 -10.24 6.89 23.91
N ALA A 23 -11.42 7.00 23.30
CA ALA A 23 -11.75 6.28 22.06
C ALA A 23 -10.90 6.72 20.87
N GLU A 24 -10.65 8.03 20.75
CA GLU A 24 -9.73 8.57 19.73
C GLU A 24 -8.29 8.10 19.97
N GLN A 25 -7.84 8.07 21.23
CA GLN A 25 -6.50 7.58 21.57
C GLN A 25 -6.34 6.09 21.28
N GLU A 26 -7.33 5.23 21.58
CA GLU A 26 -7.27 3.80 21.24
C GLU A 26 -7.17 3.59 19.73
N ALA A 27 -7.92 4.36 18.94
CA ALA A 27 -7.83 4.33 17.48
C ALA A 27 -6.45 4.75 16.96
N ILE A 28 -5.86 5.82 17.54
CA ILE A 28 -4.50 6.27 17.21
C ILE A 28 -3.48 5.19 17.56
N ASP A 29 -3.58 4.58 18.73
CA ASP A 29 -2.67 3.53 19.19
C ASP A 29 -2.72 2.32 18.25
N GLY A 30 -3.93 1.88 17.87
CA GLY A 30 -4.13 0.82 16.89
C GLY A 30 -3.50 1.13 15.53
N CYS A 31 -3.66 2.38 15.04
CA CYS A 31 -3.04 2.82 13.80
C CYS A 31 -1.51 2.81 13.86
N ILE A 32 -0.91 3.27 14.96
CA ILE A 32 0.55 3.25 15.15
C ILE A 32 1.06 1.81 15.24
N ASP A 33 0.36 0.93 15.95
CA ASP A 33 0.74 -0.47 16.06
C ASP A 33 0.67 -1.17 14.71
N GLN A 34 -0.37 -0.93 13.92
CA GLN A 34 -0.47 -1.48 12.57
C GLN A 34 0.61 -0.93 11.64
N LEU A 35 0.97 0.36 11.75
CA LEU A 35 2.08 0.95 11.00
C LEU A 35 3.41 0.25 11.30
N ARG A 36 3.68 -0.12 12.56
CA ARG A 36 4.88 -0.88 12.95
C ARG A 36 4.92 -2.28 12.35
N VAL A 37 3.75 -2.89 12.09
CA VAL A 37 3.66 -4.21 11.46
C VAL A 37 3.95 -4.13 9.96
N VAL A 38 3.42 -3.10 9.28
CA VAL A 38 3.40 -3.08 7.81
C VAL A 38 4.40 -2.12 7.16
N GLY A 39 4.85 -1.10 7.89
CA GLY A 39 5.73 -0.03 7.41
C GLY A 39 7.22 -0.38 7.40
N GLY A 40 7.59 -1.64 7.63
CA GLY A 40 8.99 -2.07 7.59
C GLY A 40 9.89 -1.36 8.63
N PRO A 41 11.17 -1.12 8.31
CA PRO A 41 12.08 -0.37 9.18
C PRO A 41 11.62 1.06 9.48
N ASP A 42 10.94 1.71 8.53
CA ASP A 42 10.52 3.11 8.66
C ASP A 42 9.27 3.28 9.52
N GLY A 43 8.38 2.28 9.52
CA GLY A 43 7.17 2.22 10.34
C GLY A 43 7.40 2.07 11.85
N GLN A 44 8.67 2.02 12.31
CA GLN A 44 9.01 1.96 13.73
C GLN A 44 8.67 3.26 14.50
N SER A 45 8.40 4.34 13.77
CA SER A 45 7.79 5.57 14.29
C SER A 45 6.52 5.90 13.50
N GLY A 46 5.56 6.52 14.18
CA GLY A 46 4.36 7.09 13.56
C GLY A 46 4.07 8.45 14.19
N GLU A 47 4.51 9.53 13.53
CA GLU A 47 4.11 10.89 13.90
C GLU A 47 2.64 11.09 13.48
N VAL A 48 1.77 11.43 14.43
CA VAL A 48 0.39 11.78 14.12
C VAL A 48 0.34 13.19 13.54
N LEU A 49 -0.04 13.30 12.27
CA LEU A 49 -0.22 14.56 11.57
C LEU A 49 -1.59 15.18 11.85
N SER A 50 -2.64 14.36 11.80
CA SER A 50 -4.00 14.75 12.13
C SER A 50 -4.85 13.54 12.53
N SER A 51 -5.89 13.80 13.31
CA SER A 51 -6.94 12.84 13.64
C SER A 51 -8.30 13.48 13.46
N GLU A 52 -9.24 12.74 12.87
CA GLU A 52 -10.63 13.14 12.71
C GLU A 52 -11.53 12.02 13.23
N PHE A 53 -12.13 12.25 14.40
CA PHE A 53 -13.08 11.34 15.00
C PHE A 53 -14.43 11.38 14.26
N SER A 54 -14.99 10.19 13.99
CA SER A 54 -16.38 10.01 13.60
C SER A 54 -17.00 8.86 14.41
N GLU A 55 -18.33 8.86 14.53
CA GLU A 55 -19.09 7.80 15.20
C GLU A 55 -18.89 6.42 14.53
N ALA A 56 -18.50 6.40 13.25
CA ALA A 56 -18.25 5.18 12.49
C ALA A 56 -16.81 4.66 12.59
N ALA A 57 -15.82 5.56 12.53
CA ALA A 57 -14.39 5.26 12.63
C ALA A 57 -13.61 6.57 12.82
N THR A 58 -12.40 6.48 13.36
CA THR A 58 -11.46 7.59 13.46
C THR A 58 -10.49 7.52 12.28
N LEU A 59 -10.37 8.62 11.53
CA LEU A 59 -9.33 8.80 10.52
C LEU A 59 -8.07 9.32 11.20
N VAL A 60 -6.93 8.65 11.01
CA VAL A 60 -5.64 9.07 11.55
C VAL A 60 -4.64 9.17 10.41
N MET A 61 -4.08 10.36 10.23
CA MET A 61 -2.99 10.62 9.31
C MET A 61 -1.67 10.47 10.06
N LEU A 62 -0.84 9.52 9.62
CA LEU A 62 0.47 9.23 10.22
C LEU A 62 1.59 9.57 9.24
N ARG A 63 2.76 9.92 9.76
CA ARG A 63 4.01 9.97 9.01
C ARG A 63 5.04 9.04 9.64
N ASP A 64 5.66 8.19 8.83
CA ASP A 64 6.74 7.30 9.27
C ASP A 64 8.13 7.96 9.22
N LEU A 65 9.19 7.22 9.57
CA LEU A 65 10.56 7.76 9.57
C LEU A 65 11.09 8.08 8.17
N GLY A 66 10.63 7.36 7.14
CA GLY A 66 10.96 7.61 5.73
C GLY A 66 10.21 8.82 5.17
N GLY A 67 9.24 9.35 5.92
CA GLY A 67 8.43 10.50 5.54
C GLY A 67 7.20 10.14 4.70
N THR A 68 6.91 8.84 4.54
CA THR A 68 5.67 8.37 3.93
C THR A 68 4.50 8.73 4.82
N THR A 69 3.46 9.30 4.21
CA THR A 69 2.21 9.64 4.86
C THR A 69 1.20 8.51 4.67
N TRP A 70 0.65 8.05 5.77
CA TRP A 70 -0.28 6.94 5.87
C TRP A 70 -1.66 7.46 6.30
N ARG A 71 -2.70 6.94 5.65
CA ARG A 71 -4.10 7.12 6.01
C ARG A 71 -4.59 5.87 6.71
N CYS A 72 -4.95 6.00 7.97
CA CYS A 72 -5.49 4.91 8.79
C CYS A 72 -6.95 5.18 9.16
N LEU A 73 -7.80 4.16 9.06
CA LEU A 73 -9.14 4.14 9.64
C LEU A 73 -9.17 3.09 10.74
N ALA A 74 -9.44 3.51 11.98
CA ALA A 74 -9.55 2.62 13.13
C ALA A 74 -10.82 2.88 13.94
N TYR A 75 -11.37 1.81 14.51
CA TYR A 75 -12.51 1.89 15.40
C TYR A 75 -12.08 2.35 16.80
N SER A 76 -13.06 2.72 17.61
CA SER A 76 -12.85 3.22 18.99
C SER A 76 -12.23 2.20 19.94
N ASP A 77 -12.10 0.93 19.53
CA ASP A 77 -11.47 -0.16 20.29
C ASP A 77 -10.02 -0.44 19.83
N GLY A 78 -9.48 0.40 18.95
CA GLY A 78 -8.15 0.24 18.35
C GLY A 78 -8.08 -0.74 17.19
N THR A 79 -9.18 -1.38 16.78
CA THR A 79 -9.19 -2.26 15.61
C THR A 79 -9.02 -1.43 14.33
N VAL A 80 -7.97 -1.71 13.56
CA VAL A 80 -7.72 -1.04 12.28
C VAL A 80 -8.57 -1.66 11.17
N ALA A 81 -9.45 -0.86 10.58
CA ALA A 81 -10.28 -1.23 9.45
C ALA A 81 -9.51 -1.13 8.12
N GLU A 82 -8.68 -0.10 7.99
CA GLU A 82 -7.89 0.16 6.79
C GLU A 82 -6.61 0.92 7.16
N LEU A 83 -5.49 0.55 6.54
CA LEU A 83 -4.26 1.33 6.54
C LEU A 83 -3.72 1.38 5.12
N SER A 84 -3.61 2.58 4.55
CA SER A 84 -3.22 2.80 3.16
C SER A 84 -2.21 3.94 3.05
N ILE A 85 -1.33 3.88 2.06
CA ILE A 85 -0.38 4.97 1.77
C ILE A 85 -1.14 6.12 1.10
N GLU A 86 -1.04 7.34 1.64
CA GLU A 86 -1.61 8.55 1.02
C GLU A 86 -0.57 9.30 0.19
N SER A 87 0.67 9.38 0.67
CA SER A 87 1.80 9.82 -0.14
C SER A 87 3.08 9.14 0.30
N ALA A 88 3.70 8.36 -0.59
CA ALA A 88 5.04 7.85 -0.37
C ALA A 88 6.05 8.98 -0.58
N MET A 89 6.95 9.18 0.39
CA MET A 89 8.20 9.88 0.07
C MET A 89 9.08 8.85 -0.64
N ASP A 90 9.42 9.12 -1.90
CA ASP A 90 10.41 8.33 -2.64
C ASP A 90 11.80 8.63 -2.06
N ASP A 91 12.13 7.95 -0.96
CA ASP A 91 13.43 8.00 -0.31
C ASP A 91 14.34 6.81 -0.71
N GLY A 92 13.88 5.98 -1.67
CA GLY A 92 14.56 4.75 -2.08
C GLY A 92 14.68 3.71 -0.96
N GLY A 93 13.88 3.84 0.10
CA GLY A 93 14.05 3.18 1.39
C GLY A 93 13.05 2.09 1.76
N GLY A 94 12.09 1.72 0.91
CA GLY A 94 11.35 0.46 1.05
C GLY A 94 10.44 0.33 2.28
N ALA A 95 9.25 0.91 2.18
CA ALA A 95 8.07 0.52 2.97
C ALA A 95 6.86 0.39 2.04
N MET A 96 6.49 -0.82 1.63
CA MET A 96 5.30 -1.05 0.80
C MET A 96 4.32 -2.00 1.50
N ALA A 97 3.35 -1.41 2.21
CA ALA A 97 2.06 -2.05 2.40
C ALA A 97 1.12 -1.55 1.31
N GLY A 98 0.82 -2.42 0.35
CA GLY A 98 -0.40 -2.32 -0.48
C GLY A 98 -0.43 -1.32 -1.62
N SER A 99 0.52 -0.40 -1.77
CA SER A 99 0.69 0.30 -3.05
C SER A 99 1.55 -0.56 -3.95
N SER A 100 0.98 -1.55 -4.63
CA SER A 100 1.63 -2.03 -5.84
C SER A 100 1.84 -0.81 -6.75
N ASP A 101 3.09 -0.39 -6.95
CA ASP A 101 3.40 0.69 -7.87
C ASP A 101 2.72 0.37 -9.19
N ARG A 102 1.82 1.25 -9.59
CA ARG A 102 0.94 1.01 -10.72
C ARG A 102 1.51 1.72 -11.94
N VAL A 103 1.93 0.94 -12.92
CA VAL A 103 2.48 1.42 -14.18
C VAL A 103 1.39 1.34 -15.24
N GLN A 104 0.97 2.48 -15.79
CA GLN A 104 0.08 2.49 -16.94
C GLN A 104 0.87 2.10 -18.19
N VAL A 105 0.55 0.95 -18.79
CA VAL A 105 1.20 0.48 -20.00
C VAL A 105 0.57 1.17 -21.22
N ARG A 106 1.43 1.71 -22.09
CA ARG A 106 1.03 2.28 -23.37
C ARG A 106 1.89 1.67 -24.47
N PHE A 107 1.26 1.37 -25.59
CA PHE A 107 1.96 0.90 -26.79
C PHE A 107 2.32 2.08 -27.67
N ASP A 108 3.43 1.96 -28.38
CA ASP A 108 3.82 2.93 -29.39
C ASP A 108 2.80 2.95 -30.53
N ALA A 109 2.69 4.10 -31.20
CA ALA A 109 1.73 4.25 -32.28
C ALA A 109 2.00 3.22 -33.40
N GLY A 110 1.01 2.37 -33.67
CA GLY A 110 1.09 1.32 -34.69
C GLY A 110 1.65 -0.01 -34.20
N THR A 111 1.91 -0.18 -32.90
CA THR A 111 2.28 -1.48 -32.31
C THR A 111 1.10 -2.08 -31.53
N SER A 112 1.10 -3.41 -31.45
CA SER A 112 0.15 -4.21 -30.65
C SER A 112 0.76 -4.66 -29.32
N GLY A 113 1.95 -4.19 -28.97
CA GLY A 113 2.66 -4.67 -27.79
C GLY A 113 3.85 -3.80 -27.40
N THR A 114 4.44 -4.14 -26.25
CA THR A 114 5.62 -3.49 -25.68
C THR A 114 6.38 -4.44 -24.76
N GLU A 115 7.61 -4.05 -24.41
CA GLU A 115 8.44 -4.72 -23.42
C GLU A 115 8.90 -3.69 -22.38
N LEU A 116 8.78 -4.03 -21.10
CA LEU A 116 9.19 -3.18 -19.98
C LEU A 116 10.23 -3.91 -19.14
N SER A 117 11.37 -3.28 -18.88
CA SER A 117 12.38 -3.77 -17.95
C SER A 117 12.17 -3.15 -16.57
N ASP A 118 12.23 -3.98 -15.52
CA ASP A 118 12.00 -3.53 -14.16
C ASP A 118 12.76 -4.37 -13.13
N THR A 119 12.70 -3.98 -11.86
CA THR A 119 13.32 -4.66 -10.74
C THR A 119 12.41 -4.63 -9.52
N LEU A 120 12.26 -5.78 -8.85
CA LEU A 120 11.46 -5.92 -7.64
C LEU A 120 12.33 -6.30 -6.46
N ALA A 121 12.21 -5.52 -5.38
CA ALA A 121 12.77 -5.87 -4.07
C ALA A 121 12.15 -7.18 -3.51
N PRO A 122 12.81 -7.84 -2.55
CA PRO A 122 12.25 -9.02 -1.88
C PRO A 122 10.88 -8.74 -1.28
N GLY A 123 9.89 -9.59 -1.56
CA GLY A 123 8.52 -9.45 -1.05
C GLY A 123 7.65 -8.40 -1.76
N ALA A 124 8.21 -7.64 -2.71
CA ALA A 124 7.49 -6.58 -3.42
C ALA A 124 6.67 -7.11 -4.60
N SER A 125 5.73 -6.29 -5.06
CA SER A 125 4.94 -6.54 -6.27
C SER A 125 4.71 -5.24 -7.06
N ARG A 126 4.52 -5.37 -8.38
CA ARG A 126 4.25 -4.25 -9.29
C ARG A 126 3.04 -4.56 -10.16
N GLN A 127 2.18 -3.56 -10.36
CA GLN A 127 0.98 -3.68 -11.18
C GLN A 127 1.14 -2.94 -12.50
N TYR A 128 0.88 -3.63 -13.60
CA TYR A 128 0.88 -3.06 -14.94
C TYR A 128 -0.55 -3.02 -15.46
N VAL A 129 -1.05 -1.81 -15.71
CA VAL A 129 -2.43 -1.59 -16.17
C VAL A 129 -2.43 -1.44 -17.67
N ILE A 130 -3.24 -2.26 -18.33
CA ILE A 130 -3.32 -2.29 -19.79
C ILE A 130 -4.78 -2.09 -20.18
N GLY A 131 -5.04 -1.02 -20.95
CA GLY A 131 -6.35 -0.79 -21.54
C GLY A 131 -6.54 -1.67 -22.76
N ALA A 132 -7.57 -2.51 -22.74
CA ALA A 132 -7.87 -3.45 -23.82
C ALA A 132 -9.38 -3.56 -24.05
N ALA A 133 -9.79 -3.97 -25.25
CA ALA A 133 -11.17 -4.30 -25.57
C ALA A 133 -11.43 -5.80 -25.36
N ALA A 134 -12.69 -6.14 -25.11
CA ALA A 134 -13.15 -7.52 -25.16
C ALA A 134 -12.89 -8.14 -26.54
N GLU A 135 -12.77 -9.47 -26.56
CA GLU A 135 -12.49 -10.33 -27.71
C GLU A 135 -11.07 -10.23 -28.29
N GLN A 136 -10.23 -9.33 -27.78
CA GLN A 136 -8.80 -9.28 -28.12
C GLN A 136 -8.02 -10.43 -27.46
N ASP A 137 -6.95 -10.87 -28.10
CA ASP A 137 -6.05 -11.89 -27.55
C ASP A 137 -4.88 -11.22 -26.80
N LEU A 138 -4.78 -11.46 -25.49
CA LEU A 138 -3.67 -11.01 -24.66
C LEU A 138 -2.56 -12.07 -24.65
N HIS A 139 -1.34 -11.62 -24.88
CA HIS A 139 -0.11 -12.35 -24.65
C HIS A 139 0.71 -11.64 -23.57
N ALA A 140 1.10 -12.37 -22.52
CA ALA A 140 1.94 -11.85 -21.45
C ALA A 140 3.03 -12.84 -21.05
N ARG A 141 4.25 -12.33 -20.81
CA ARG A 141 5.39 -13.12 -20.35
C ARG A 141 6.27 -12.33 -19.40
N VAL A 142 6.69 -12.97 -18.31
CA VAL A 142 7.64 -12.42 -17.34
C VAL A 142 8.98 -13.13 -17.50
N ALA A 143 9.94 -12.48 -18.13
CA ALA A 143 11.29 -13.02 -18.32
C ALA A 143 12.22 -12.51 -17.20
N ALA A 144 12.47 -13.33 -16.18
CA ALA A 144 13.41 -13.03 -15.10
C ALA A 144 14.77 -13.72 -15.32
N ASP A 145 15.86 -13.09 -14.89
CA ASP A 145 17.23 -13.62 -15.02
C ASP A 145 17.64 -14.59 -13.88
N GLY A 146 16.75 -14.82 -12.90
CA GLY A 146 17.03 -15.53 -11.65
C GLY A 146 15.85 -16.42 -11.17
N PRO A 147 15.76 -16.74 -9.86
CA PRO A 147 14.61 -17.46 -9.31
C PRO A 147 13.28 -16.90 -9.82
N THR A 148 12.34 -17.79 -10.15
CA THR A 148 11.11 -17.42 -10.86
C THR A 148 10.24 -16.50 -10.02
N LEU A 149 9.96 -15.31 -10.55
CA LEU A 149 8.88 -14.44 -10.10
C LEU A 149 7.53 -15.15 -10.28
N ASP A 150 6.52 -14.75 -9.51
CA ASP A 150 5.14 -15.12 -9.75
C ASP A 150 4.43 -13.99 -10.51
N TYR A 151 3.34 -14.30 -11.22
CA TYR A 151 2.42 -13.27 -11.69
C TYR A 151 0.97 -13.76 -11.71
N GLN A 152 0.04 -12.81 -11.76
CA GLN A 152 -1.40 -13.03 -11.86
C GLN A 152 -2.02 -11.93 -12.73
N ILE A 153 -3.20 -12.19 -13.30
CA ILE A 153 -3.89 -11.22 -14.17
C ILE A 153 -5.32 -11.03 -13.69
N PHE A 154 -5.73 -9.77 -13.58
CA PHE A 154 -7.08 -9.37 -13.20
C PHE A 154 -7.84 -8.76 -14.38
N ASN A 155 -9.13 -9.07 -14.43
CA ASN A 155 -10.11 -8.37 -15.27
C ASN A 155 -10.42 -6.97 -14.70
N PRO A 156 -11.06 -6.09 -15.49
CA PRO A 156 -11.48 -4.77 -15.05
C PRO A 156 -12.43 -4.76 -13.84
N ASP A 157 -13.20 -5.83 -13.63
CA ASP A 157 -14.06 -6.02 -12.45
C ASP A 157 -13.32 -6.53 -11.20
N GLY A 158 -12.01 -6.77 -11.29
CA GLY A 158 -11.18 -7.31 -10.22
C GLY A 158 -11.20 -8.84 -10.07
N SER A 159 -11.95 -9.56 -10.91
CA SER A 159 -11.89 -11.03 -10.95
C SER A 159 -10.59 -11.51 -11.60
N PHE A 160 -10.19 -12.75 -11.32
CA PHE A 160 -9.01 -13.34 -11.95
C PHE A 160 -9.29 -13.72 -13.41
N LEU A 161 -8.49 -13.16 -14.32
CA LEU A 161 -8.32 -13.71 -15.66
C LEU A 161 -7.31 -14.87 -15.63
N LEU A 162 -6.26 -14.73 -14.82
CA LEU A 162 -5.27 -15.76 -14.53
C LEU A 162 -4.97 -15.73 -13.03
N GLU A 163 -5.24 -16.86 -12.37
CA GLU A 163 -4.76 -17.07 -11.00
C GLU A 163 -3.24 -17.16 -10.96
N ARG A 164 -2.65 -16.89 -9.79
CA ARG A 164 -1.21 -16.81 -9.63
C ARG A 164 -0.47 -18.04 -10.17
N THR A 165 0.53 -17.79 -10.99
CA THR A 165 1.40 -18.82 -11.58
C THR A 165 2.85 -18.33 -11.65
N GLY A 166 3.78 -19.24 -11.98
CA GLY A 166 5.19 -18.92 -12.18
C GLY A 166 5.41 -18.08 -13.45
N GLY A 167 6.31 -17.11 -13.37
CA GLY A 167 6.63 -16.17 -14.46
C GLY A 167 7.27 -16.82 -15.69
N ASP A 168 7.85 -18.00 -15.53
CA ASP A 168 8.35 -18.83 -16.63
C ASP A 168 7.22 -19.38 -17.53
N LEU A 169 5.99 -19.41 -17.01
CA LEU A 169 4.80 -19.79 -17.75
C LEU A 169 4.19 -18.58 -18.44
N GLU A 170 4.15 -18.64 -19.75
CA GLU A 170 3.55 -17.63 -20.59
C GLU A 170 2.02 -17.69 -20.58
N TYR A 171 1.37 -16.54 -20.59
CA TYR A 171 -0.06 -16.42 -20.83
C TYR A 171 -0.36 -16.11 -22.29
N ARG A 172 -1.34 -16.84 -22.84
CA ARG A 172 -2.06 -16.48 -24.07
C ARG A 172 -3.54 -16.78 -23.87
N GLY A 173 -4.39 -15.80 -24.09
CA GLY A 173 -5.83 -16.00 -23.99
C GLY A 173 -6.63 -14.77 -24.38
N GLN A 174 -7.89 -15.02 -24.74
CA GLN A 174 -8.83 -13.97 -25.09
C GLN A 174 -9.30 -13.20 -23.86
N LEU A 175 -9.45 -11.88 -24.01
CA LEU A 175 -10.04 -10.97 -23.03
C LEU A 175 -11.56 -10.96 -23.16
N TRP A 176 -12.25 -11.15 -22.05
CA TRP A 176 -13.72 -11.28 -22.03
C TRP A 176 -14.43 -9.97 -21.63
N GLN A 177 -13.64 -8.97 -21.26
CA GLN A 177 -14.12 -7.67 -20.79
C GLN A 177 -13.33 -6.56 -21.47
N SER A 178 -13.96 -5.39 -21.64
CA SER A 178 -13.26 -4.18 -22.06
C SER A 178 -12.90 -3.35 -20.84
N GLY A 179 -11.72 -2.72 -20.86
CA GLY A 179 -11.25 -1.83 -19.80
C GLY A 179 -9.82 -2.17 -19.37
N ASP A 180 -9.51 -1.72 -18.16
CA ASP A 180 -8.19 -1.85 -17.57
C ASP A 180 -8.00 -3.25 -16.98
N HIS A 181 -7.18 -4.04 -17.64
CA HIS A 181 -6.68 -5.30 -17.09
C HIS A 181 -5.40 -5.03 -16.31
N VAL A 182 -5.15 -5.82 -15.27
CA VAL A 182 -3.98 -5.63 -14.41
C VAL A 182 -3.14 -6.89 -14.42
N ILE A 183 -1.88 -6.77 -14.85
CA ILE A 183 -0.86 -7.79 -14.65
C ILE A 183 -0.09 -7.43 -13.38
N GLU A 184 -0.13 -8.31 -12.38
CA GLU A 184 0.63 -8.13 -11.15
C GLU A 184 1.80 -9.10 -11.13
N VAL A 185 3.03 -8.56 -11.12
CA VAL A 185 4.28 -9.32 -10.99
C VAL A 185 4.73 -9.27 -9.54
N ILE A 186 5.10 -10.42 -8.98
CA ILE A 186 5.31 -10.60 -7.54
C ILE A 186 6.66 -11.26 -7.31
N ASN A 187 7.52 -10.60 -6.53
CA ASN A 187 8.76 -11.19 -6.04
C ASN A 187 8.57 -11.75 -4.64
N ARG A 188 8.41 -13.07 -4.53
CA ARG A 188 8.30 -13.76 -3.22
C ARG A 188 9.62 -14.32 -2.71
N THR A 189 10.71 -14.03 -3.41
CA THR A 189 12.04 -14.51 -3.07
C THR A 189 12.63 -13.63 -1.97
N GLY A 190 13.72 -14.10 -1.36
CA GLY A 190 14.48 -13.32 -0.36
C GLY A 190 15.51 -12.36 -0.97
N SER A 191 15.51 -12.18 -2.29
CA SER A 191 16.49 -11.36 -3.03
C SER A 191 15.81 -10.46 -4.05
N GLU A 192 16.45 -9.33 -4.37
CA GLU A 192 16.02 -8.49 -5.48
C GLU A 192 16.08 -9.26 -6.81
N GLN A 193 15.10 -9.04 -7.69
CA GLN A 193 14.99 -9.71 -8.99
C GLN A 193 14.70 -8.71 -10.11
N SER A 194 15.54 -8.74 -11.15
CA SER A 194 15.28 -8.06 -12.42
C SER A 194 14.43 -8.93 -13.34
N TYR A 195 13.59 -8.29 -14.15
CA TYR A 195 12.80 -8.96 -15.17
C TYR A 195 12.43 -8.03 -16.32
N ASN A 196 12.06 -8.64 -17.44
CA ASN A 196 11.35 -8.00 -18.53
C ASN A 196 9.90 -8.52 -18.59
N LEU A 197 8.95 -7.60 -18.64
CA LEU A 197 7.55 -7.90 -18.91
C LEU A 197 7.24 -7.63 -20.38
N ILE A 198 6.86 -8.66 -21.11
CA ILE A 198 6.49 -8.59 -22.52
C ILE A 198 4.97 -8.72 -22.62
N ILE A 199 4.34 -7.77 -23.31
CA ILE A 199 2.88 -7.67 -23.45
C ILE A 199 2.53 -7.50 -24.93
N GLY A 200 1.54 -8.24 -25.40
CA GLY A 200 0.91 -8.05 -26.71
C GLY A 200 -0.62 -8.19 -26.63
N ILE A 201 -1.34 -7.43 -27.46
CA ILE A 201 -2.80 -7.47 -27.61
C ILE A 201 -3.13 -7.45 -29.11
N GLU A 202 -3.83 -8.47 -29.59
CA GLU A 202 -4.27 -8.62 -30.99
C GLU A 202 -5.79 -8.49 -31.14
#